data_AF-A0A1V3JQ13-F1
#
_entry.id   AF-A0A1V3JQ13-F1
#
_cell.length_a   1.000
_cell.length_b   1.000
_cell.length_c   1.000
_cell.angle_alpha   90.00
_cell.angle_beta   90.00
_cell.angle_gamma   90.00
#
_symmetry.space_group_name_H-M   'P 1'
#
loop_
_entity.id
_entity.type
_entity.pdbx_description
1 polymer ?
#
loop_
_entity_poly.entity_id
_entity_poly.type
_entity_poly.pdbx_seq_one_letter_code
_entity_poly.pdbx_strand_id
1 'polypeptide(L)'
;MVQTSSTQSHWLIPLRKGVKYDVLRELGLEKTEKGKHFQCITSLLDNTTYPANEVVSVYRHRRKIELGYREVKQYLLAQAYTLRNKKPERGEQEILGNLRAYNLIRKAMTEAAKCKGIPLPNSLSFAGCSASVIAYFTGVSLLSPGNLPKGYQSLLDELGHCELSNKKK
;
A
#
# COMPACT_ATOMS: atom_id res chain seq x y z
N MET A 1 11.25 -29.76 -1.29
CA MET A 1 10.36 -29.50 -0.12
C MET A 1 9.38 -28.43 -0.50
N VAL A 2 8.14 -28.82 -0.79
CA VAL A 2 7.05 -27.90 -1.13
C VAL A 2 6.53 -27.34 0.19
N GLN A 3 6.76 -26.06 0.48
CA GLN A 3 6.05 -25.37 1.57
C GLN A 3 4.58 -25.29 1.16
N THR A 4 3.77 -26.19 1.71
CA THR A 4 2.31 -26.10 1.65
C THR A 4 1.89 -24.85 2.42
N SER A 5 1.58 -23.79 1.69
CA SER A 5 0.90 -22.59 2.18
C SER A 5 -0.51 -22.98 2.63
N SER A 6 -0.64 -23.56 3.82
CA SER A 6 -1.94 -23.55 4.51
C SER A 6 -2.20 -22.09 4.87
N THR A 7 -3.11 -21.45 4.14
CA THR A 7 -3.54 -20.08 4.39
C THR A 7 -4.24 -20.01 5.76
N GLN A 8 -3.46 -19.93 6.84
CA GLN A 8 -3.99 -19.66 8.17
C GLN A 8 -4.35 -18.17 8.22
N SER A 9 -5.65 -17.90 8.05
CA SER A 9 -6.22 -16.56 8.13
C SER A 9 -6.36 -16.16 9.59
N HIS A 10 -5.40 -15.41 10.12
CA HIS A 10 -5.47 -14.85 11.46
C HIS A 10 -6.08 -13.45 11.44
N TRP A 11 -7.01 -13.18 12.35
CA TRP A 11 -7.57 -11.85 12.54
C TRP A 11 -6.81 -11.07 13.62
N LEU A 12 -6.79 -9.75 13.45
CA LEU A 12 -6.15 -8.78 14.35
C LEU A 12 -7.04 -7.53 14.44
N ILE A 13 -7.62 -7.27 15.60
CA ILE A 13 -8.61 -6.20 15.81
C ILE A 13 -8.05 -5.19 16.82
N PRO A 14 -8.05 -3.88 16.50
CA PRO A 14 -7.57 -2.87 17.43
C PRO A 14 -8.66 -2.59 18.45
N LEU A 15 -8.28 -2.46 19.71
CA LEU A 15 -9.21 -2.01 20.74
C LEU A 15 -9.42 -0.50 20.64
N ARG A 16 -10.69 -0.09 20.64
CA ARG A 16 -11.07 1.32 20.77
C ARG A 16 -11.25 1.65 22.25
N LYS A 17 -11.03 2.92 22.60
CA LYS A 17 -11.24 3.40 23.97
C LYS A 17 -12.70 3.11 24.40
N GLY A 18 -12.86 2.47 25.55
CA GLY A 18 -14.16 2.14 26.14
C GLY A 18 -14.85 0.88 25.61
N VAL A 19 -14.18 0.08 24.77
CA VAL A 19 -14.68 -1.24 24.37
C VAL A 19 -14.64 -2.17 25.60
N LYS A 20 -15.77 -2.83 25.88
CA LYS A 20 -15.84 -3.90 26.88
C LYS A 20 -15.41 -5.21 26.22
N TYR A 21 -14.52 -5.94 26.87
CA TYR A 21 -14.03 -7.24 26.42
C TYR A 21 -13.63 -8.06 27.65
N ASP A 22 -13.75 -9.37 27.54
CA ASP A 22 -13.24 -10.30 28.54
C ASP A 22 -11.84 -10.77 28.12
N VAL A 23 -10.88 -10.69 29.04
CA VAL A 23 -9.49 -11.09 28.78
C VAL A 23 -9.35 -12.58 29.03
N LEU A 24 -9.19 -13.35 27.95
CA LEU A 24 -8.89 -14.79 28.04
C LEU A 24 -7.40 -15.06 28.29
N ARG A 25 -6.52 -14.27 27.67
CA ARG A 25 -5.06 -14.38 27.80
C ARG A 25 -4.38 -13.08 27.37
N GLU A 26 -3.42 -12.61 28.15
CA GLU A 26 -2.56 -11.47 27.79
C GLU A 26 -1.22 -11.99 27.23
N LEU A 27 -0.82 -11.50 26.06
CA LEU A 27 0.36 -11.99 25.33
C LEU A 27 1.53 -11.01 25.33
N GLY A 28 1.39 -9.80 25.87
CA GLY A 28 2.49 -8.85 26.02
C GLY A 28 2.17 -7.41 25.60
N LEU A 29 3.14 -6.54 25.90
CA LEU A 29 3.01 -5.12 26.26
C LEU A 29 2.22 -4.22 25.31
N GLU A 30 1.47 -3.31 25.94
CA GLU A 30 1.05 -2.05 25.37
C GLU A 30 2.26 -1.29 24.84
N LYS A 31 2.29 -1.05 23.53
CA LYS A 31 3.27 -0.11 22.98
C LYS A 31 2.73 1.30 23.10
N THR A 32 3.39 2.14 23.89
CA THR A 32 3.10 3.58 23.94
C THR A 32 3.84 4.26 22.80
N GLU A 33 3.11 4.78 21.82
CA GLU A 33 3.69 5.63 20.78
C GLU A 33 2.95 6.97 20.72
N LYS A 34 3.70 8.07 20.80
CA LYS A 34 3.17 9.44 20.83
C LYS A 34 2.05 9.63 21.88
N GLY A 35 2.21 9.01 23.06
CA GLY A 35 1.24 9.08 24.16
C GLY A 35 -0.07 8.31 23.94
N LYS A 36 -0.17 7.47 22.88
CA LYS A 36 -1.33 6.61 22.65
C LYS A 36 -0.96 5.16 22.93
N HIS A 37 -1.75 4.54 23.82
CA HIS A 37 -1.70 3.10 24.09
C HIS A 37 -2.36 2.36 22.93
N PHE A 38 -1.64 1.40 22.34
CA PHE A 38 -2.18 0.52 21.30
C PHE A 38 -2.33 -0.89 21.85
N GLN A 39 -3.57 -1.38 21.88
CA GLN A 39 -3.91 -2.75 22.23
C GLN A 39 -4.59 -3.41 21.03
N CYS A 40 -4.26 -4.67 20.77
CA CYS A 40 -4.84 -5.45 19.68
C CYS A 40 -5.24 -6.83 20.20
N ILE A 41 -6.40 -7.33 19.75
CA ILE A 41 -6.84 -8.70 19.98
C ILE A 41 -6.46 -9.53 18.75
N THR A 42 -5.84 -10.68 18.96
CA THR A 42 -5.39 -11.58 17.89
C THR A 42 -5.76 -13.02 18.17
N SER A 43 -5.93 -13.78 17.08
CA SER A 43 -6.01 -15.25 17.12
C SER A 43 -4.65 -15.94 17.21
N LEU A 44 -3.54 -15.19 17.14
CA LEU A 44 -2.19 -15.71 17.32
C LEU A 44 -1.93 -15.92 18.82
N LEU A 45 -2.10 -17.15 19.30
CA LEU A 45 -2.01 -17.48 20.73
C LEU A 45 -0.59 -17.80 21.21
N ASP A 46 0.34 -18.07 20.29
CA ASP A 46 1.71 -18.45 20.59
C ASP A 46 2.65 -17.24 20.55
N ASN A 47 2.99 -16.73 21.72
CA ASN A 47 3.89 -15.58 21.88
C ASN A 47 5.38 -15.93 21.63
N THR A 48 5.75 -17.21 21.60
CA THR A 48 7.13 -17.62 21.31
C THR A 48 7.41 -17.58 19.81
N THR A 49 6.45 -18.04 19.01
CA THR A 49 6.51 -17.96 17.53
C THR A 49 6.14 -16.57 17.01
N TYR A 50 5.17 -15.90 17.63
CA TYR A 50 4.66 -14.59 17.20
C TYR A 50 4.73 -13.59 18.35
N PRO A 51 5.88 -12.95 18.56
CA PRO A 51 6.04 -12.04 19.68
C PRO A 51 5.13 -10.81 19.49
N ALA A 52 4.47 -10.40 20.58
CA ALA A 52 3.44 -9.35 20.55
C ALA A 52 3.91 -8.02 19.91
N ASN A 53 5.19 -7.66 20.10
CA ASN A 53 5.79 -6.46 19.50
C ASN A 53 5.81 -6.49 17.96
N GLU A 54 6.09 -7.65 17.36
CA GLU A 54 6.10 -7.85 15.92
C GLU A 54 4.68 -7.81 15.37
N VAL A 55 3.73 -8.49 16.02
CA VAL A 55 2.32 -8.49 15.65
C VAL A 55 1.76 -7.06 15.62
N VAL A 56 2.06 -6.26 16.65
CA VAL A 56 1.68 -4.83 16.71
C VAL A 56 2.39 -4.02 15.61
N SER A 57 3.65 -4.32 15.30
CA SER A 57 4.40 -3.65 14.24
C SER A 57 3.84 -3.94 12.84
N VAL A 58 3.36 -5.17 12.59
CA VAL A 58 2.66 -5.55 11.37
C VAL A 58 1.31 -4.84 11.33
N TYR A 59 0.59 -4.74 12.44
CA TYR A 59 -0.68 -4.01 12.49
C TYR A 59 -0.55 -2.52 12.12
N ARG A 60 0.59 -1.88 12.41
CA ARG A 60 0.87 -0.51 11.93
C ARG A 60 0.71 -0.40 10.42
N HIS A 61 1.02 -1.45 9.68
CA HIS A 61 0.89 -1.49 8.23
C HIS A 61 -0.57 -1.45 7.77
N ARG A 62 -1.57 -1.77 8.62
CA ARG A 62 -2.98 -1.62 8.26
C ARG A 62 -3.33 -0.17 7.90
N ARG A 63 -2.78 0.83 8.61
CA ARG A 63 -2.99 2.24 8.27
C ARG A 63 -2.47 2.61 6.87
N LYS A 64 -1.54 1.82 6.30
CA LYS A 64 -1.08 2.01 4.91
C LYS A 64 -2.22 1.76 3.91
N ILE A 65 -3.23 0.96 4.26
CA ILE A 65 -4.43 0.77 3.44
C ILE A 65 -5.26 2.06 3.37
N GLU A 66 -5.36 2.82 4.46
CA GLU A 66 -6.06 4.12 4.47
C GLU A 66 -5.37 5.13 3.56
N LEU A 67 -4.03 5.10 3.51
CA LEU A 67 -3.25 5.89 2.55
C LEU A 67 -3.54 5.46 1.11
N GLY A 68 -3.59 4.15 0.83
CA GLY A 68 -3.95 3.61 -0.49
C GLY A 68 -5.34 4.05 -0.94
N TYR A 69 -6.34 4.00 -0.05
CA TYR A 69 -7.68 4.51 -0.37
C TYR A 69 -7.68 6.00 -0.70
N ARG A 70 -6.91 6.79 0.05
CA ARG A 70 -6.76 8.23 -0.24
C ARG A 70 -6.13 8.43 -1.62
N GLU A 71 -5.09 7.67 -1.97
CA GLU A 71 -4.42 7.84 -3.26
C GLU A 71 -5.33 7.51 -4.45
N VAL A 72 -6.10 6.42 -4.35
CA VAL A 72 -7.09 6.06 -5.38
C VAL A 72 -8.14 7.17 -5.53
N LYS A 73 -8.72 7.64 -4.41
CA LYS A 73 -9.75 8.68 -4.43
C LYS A 73 -9.24 10.05 -4.90
N GLN A 74 -8.05 10.44 -4.44
CA GLN A 74 -7.52 11.78 -4.65
C GLN A 74 -6.81 11.91 -6.00
N TYR A 75 -6.01 10.92 -6.40
CA TYR A 75 -5.14 11.04 -7.57
C TYR A 75 -5.69 10.30 -8.79
N LEU A 76 -6.27 9.10 -8.63
CA LEU A 76 -6.81 8.36 -9.79
C LEU A 76 -8.21 8.82 -10.18
N LEU A 77 -9.07 9.09 -9.21
CA LEU A 77 -10.41 9.60 -9.46
C LEU A 77 -10.46 11.14 -9.56
N ALA A 78 -9.33 11.84 -9.45
CA ALA A 78 -9.26 13.30 -9.46
C ALA A 78 -10.30 13.98 -8.53
N GLN A 79 -10.54 13.39 -7.35
CA GLN A 79 -11.57 13.82 -6.38
C GLN A 79 -13.03 13.71 -6.87
N ALA A 80 -13.30 13.05 -7.99
CA ALA A 80 -14.64 12.74 -8.40
C ALA A 80 -15.25 11.69 -7.45
N TYR A 81 -16.38 12.05 -6.84
CA TYR A 81 -17.16 11.16 -5.97
C TYR A 81 -18.20 10.33 -6.75
N THR A 82 -18.34 10.57 -8.05
CA THR A 82 -19.30 9.91 -8.92
C THR A 82 -18.59 9.19 -10.05
N LEU A 83 -19.06 7.97 -10.37
CA LEU A 83 -18.60 7.24 -11.54
C LEU A 83 -19.17 7.90 -12.80
N ARG A 84 -18.42 7.85 -13.90
CA ARG A 84 -18.86 8.41 -15.18
C ARG A 84 -20.03 7.62 -15.76
N ASN A 85 -20.02 6.30 -15.60
CA ASN A 85 -21.06 5.42 -16.14
C ASN A 85 -22.23 5.21 -15.17
N LYS A 86 -23.45 5.33 -15.71
CA LYS A 86 -24.72 5.10 -14.96
C LYS A 86 -25.20 3.65 -14.96
N LYS A 87 -24.61 2.76 -15.79
CA LYS A 87 -24.95 1.33 -15.83
C LYS A 87 -24.10 0.58 -14.79
N PRO A 88 -24.68 -0.31 -13.97
CA PRO A 88 -23.98 -0.98 -12.88
C PRO A 88 -22.75 -1.76 -13.36
N GLU A 89 -22.90 -2.58 -14.41
CA GLU A 89 -21.81 -3.37 -15.01
C GLU A 89 -20.62 -2.52 -15.46
N ARG A 90 -20.88 -1.36 -16.07
CA ARG A 90 -19.82 -0.43 -16.51
C ARG A 90 -19.21 0.33 -15.34
N GLY A 91 -19.98 0.56 -14.28
CA GLY A 91 -19.47 1.12 -13.03
C GLY A 91 -18.49 0.18 -12.34
N GLU A 92 -18.76 -1.12 -12.31
CA GLU A 92 -17.82 -2.14 -11.82
C GLU A 92 -16.53 -2.14 -12.63
N GLN A 93 -16.62 -2.10 -13.96
CA GLN A 93 -15.45 -2.01 -14.84
C GLN A 93 -14.61 -0.75 -14.57
N GLU A 94 -15.26 0.38 -14.31
CA GLU A 94 -14.58 1.64 -13.97
C GLU A 94 -13.82 1.53 -12.64
N ILE A 95 -14.42 0.93 -11.62
CA ILE A 95 -13.76 0.66 -10.34
C ILE A 95 -12.59 -0.31 -10.51
N LEU A 96 -12.80 -1.42 -11.22
CA LEU A 96 -11.76 -2.41 -11.50
C LEU A 96 -10.61 -1.81 -12.31
N GLY A 97 -10.91 -0.94 -13.29
CA GLY A 97 -9.92 -0.21 -14.06
C GLY A 97 -9.05 0.69 -13.19
N ASN A 98 -9.66 1.45 -12.28
CA ASN A 98 -8.93 2.28 -11.32
C ASN A 98 -8.05 1.45 -10.38
N LEU A 99 -8.55 0.32 -9.85
CA LEU A 99 -7.76 -0.57 -9.00
C LEU A 99 -6.58 -1.20 -9.75
N ARG A 100 -6.75 -1.56 -11.02
CA ARG A 100 -5.67 -2.05 -11.88
C ARG A 100 -4.63 -0.96 -12.13
N ALA A 101 -5.04 0.26 -12.43
CA ALA A 101 -4.14 1.40 -12.61
C ALA A 101 -3.33 1.69 -11.33
N TYR A 102 -3.99 1.68 -10.16
CA TYR A 102 -3.34 1.80 -8.86
C TYR A 102 -2.25 0.73 -8.66
N ASN A 103 -2.60 -0.53 -8.90
CA ASN A 103 -1.67 -1.65 -8.73
C ASN A 103 -0.49 -1.57 -9.71
N LEU A 104 -0.73 -1.12 -10.94
CA LEU A 104 0.31 -0.90 -11.95
C LEU A 104 1.32 0.16 -11.50
N ILE A 105 0.83 1.32 -11.05
CA ILE A 105 1.68 2.41 -10.56
C ILE A 105 2.47 1.94 -9.33
N ARG A 106 1.83 1.24 -8.39
CA ARG A 106 2.50 0.69 -7.21
C ARG A 106 3.59 -0.33 -7.55
N LYS A 107 3.39 -1.15 -8.57
CA LYS A 107 4.40 -2.06 -9.08
C LYS A 107 5.60 -1.30 -9.65
N ALA A 108 5.36 -0.29 -10.51
CA ALA A 108 6.42 0.55 -11.06
C ALA A 108 7.21 1.30 -9.96
N MET A 109 6.53 1.85 -8.95
CA MET A 109 7.18 2.47 -7.79
C MET A 109 8.03 1.46 -7.00
N THR A 110 7.57 0.22 -6.88
CA THR A 110 8.32 -0.84 -6.18
C THR A 110 9.58 -1.22 -6.94
N GLU A 111 9.51 -1.27 -8.27
CA GLU A 111 10.66 -1.55 -9.13
C GLU A 111 11.65 -0.38 -9.12
N ALA A 112 11.17 0.86 -9.24
CA ALA A 112 12.00 2.06 -9.13
C ALA A 112 12.71 2.18 -7.78
N ALA A 113 12.00 1.87 -6.69
CA ALA A 113 12.58 1.84 -5.34
C ALA A 113 13.69 0.79 -5.23
N LYS A 114 13.51 -0.41 -5.81
CA LYS A 114 14.55 -1.44 -5.86
C LYS A 114 15.78 -0.98 -6.65
N CYS A 115 15.59 -0.35 -7.80
CA CYS A 115 16.68 0.16 -8.64
C CYS A 115 17.54 1.23 -7.92
N LYS A 116 16.92 2.11 -7.13
CA LYS A 116 17.63 3.16 -6.38
C LYS A 116 18.04 2.77 -4.96
N GLY A 117 17.78 1.54 -4.53
CA GLY A 117 18.08 1.08 -3.16
C GLY A 117 17.23 1.74 -2.06
N ILE A 118 16.05 2.25 -2.42
CA ILE A 118 15.11 2.86 -1.46
C ILE A 118 14.40 1.73 -0.71
N PRO A 119 14.45 1.69 0.63
CA PRO A 119 13.99 0.54 1.41
C PRO A 119 12.46 0.35 1.40
N LEU A 120 11.69 1.42 1.13
CA LEU A 120 10.23 1.39 1.15
C LEU A 120 9.65 2.11 -0.09
N PRO A 121 8.80 1.46 -0.90
CA PRO A 121 8.13 2.11 -2.04
C PRO A 121 7.26 3.32 -1.65
N ASN A 122 6.79 3.36 -0.40
CA ASN A 122 5.95 4.44 0.13
C ASN A 122 6.75 5.73 0.43
N SER A 123 8.08 5.69 0.33
CA SER A 123 8.92 6.89 0.38
C SER A 123 8.81 7.70 -0.91
N LEU A 124 8.32 7.12 -2.00
CA LEU A 124 8.07 7.82 -3.27
C LEU A 124 6.68 8.47 -3.27
N SER A 125 6.60 9.67 -3.84
CA SER A 125 5.35 10.41 -4.02
C SER A 125 4.46 9.71 -5.04
N PHE A 126 3.29 9.22 -4.62
CA PHE A 126 2.32 8.61 -5.53
C PHE A 126 1.87 9.58 -6.63
N ALA A 127 1.65 10.85 -6.29
CA ALA A 127 1.21 11.86 -7.24
C ALA A 127 2.24 12.10 -8.35
N GLY A 128 3.51 12.31 -7.97
CA GLY A 128 4.61 12.47 -8.92
C GLY A 128 4.79 11.22 -9.79
N CYS A 129 4.77 10.05 -9.15
CA CYS A 129 4.90 8.78 -9.87
C CYS A 129 3.74 8.55 -10.87
N SER A 130 2.51 8.85 -10.48
CA SER A 130 1.36 8.72 -11.38
C SER A 130 1.46 9.64 -12.58
N ALA A 131 1.96 10.87 -12.40
CA ALA A 131 2.15 11.82 -13.48
C ALA A 131 3.22 11.33 -14.48
N SER A 132 4.38 10.86 -14.00
CA SER A 132 5.43 10.30 -14.86
C SER A 132 4.97 9.04 -15.60
N VAL A 133 4.20 8.15 -14.94
CA VAL A 133 3.63 6.97 -15.61
C VAL A 133 2.63 7.36 -16.70
N ILE A 134 1.77 8.35 -16.45
CA ILE A 134 0.83 8.86 -17.45
C ILE A 134 1.59 9.50 -18.63
N ALA A 135 2.62 10.30 -18.35
CA ALA A 135 3.48 10.90 -19.36
C ALA A 135 4.18 9.83 -20.23
N TYR A 136 4.71 8.78 -19.60
CA TYR A 136 5.28 7.63 -20.31
C TYR A 136 4.27 6.96 -21.23
N PHE A 137 3.07 6.60 -20.75
CA PHE A 137 2.05 5.98 -21.60
C PHE A 137 1.53 6.90 -22.72
N THR A 138 1.58 8.21 -22.52
CA THR A 138 1.20 9.18 -23.55
C THR A 138 2.27 9.25 -24.66
N GLY A 139 3.55 9.15 -24.30
CA GLY A 139 4.68 9.17 -25.23
C GLY A 139 5.07 7.81 -25.81
N VAL A 140 4.67 6.69 -25.21
CA VAL A 140 5.14 5.34 -25.59
C VAL A 140 4.74 4.96 -27.01
N SER A 141 3.58 5.44 -27.49
CA SER A 141 3.10 5.22 -28.86
C SER A 141 4.00 5.84 -29.93
N LEU A 142 4.86 6.79 -29.55
CA LEU A 142 5.83 7.45 -30.43
C LEU A 142 7.19 6.71 -30.45
N LEU A 143 7.40 5.75 -29.55
CA LEU A 143 8.64 4.98 -29.47
C LEU A 143 8.58 3.77 -30.42
N SER A 144 9.68 3.52 -31.13
CA SER A 144 9.87 2.25 -31.83
C SER A 144 9.88 1.10 -30.81
N PRO A 145 9.29 -0.08 -31.12
CA PRO A 145 9.23 -1.23 -30.21
C PRO A 145 10.59 -1.63 -29.61
N GLY A 146 11.69 -1.46 -30.36
CA GLY A 146 13.05 -1.75 -29.87
C GLY A 146 13.55 -0.82 -28.75
N ASN A 147 12.93 0.35 -28.58
CA ASN A 147 13.29 1.34 -27.56
C ASN A 147 12.43 1.23 -26.29
N LEU A 148 11.40 0.37 -26.26
CA LEU A 148 10.54 0.19 -25.08
C LEU A 148 11.32 -0.16 -23.81
N PRO A 149 12.31 -1.09 -23.82
CA PRO A 149 13.06 -1.41 -22.62
C PRO A 149 13.86 -0.21 -22.08
N LYS A 150 14.44 0.60 -22.98
CA LYS A 150 15.19 1.80 -22.62
C LYS A 150 14.27 2.88 -22.04
N GLY A 151 13.15 3.14 -22.71
CA GLY A 151 12.14 4.08 -22.22
C GLY A 151 11.59 3.68 -20.85
N TYR A 152 11.38 2.38 -20.63
CA TYR A 152 10.96 1.88 -19.33
C TYR A 152 12.00 2.09 -18.23
N GLN A 153 13.28 1.85 -18.52
CA GLN A 153 14.37 2.15 -17.57
C GLN A 153 14.43 3.64 -17.24
N SER A 154 14.31 4.52 -18.24
CA SER A 154 14.26 5.97 -18.02
C SER A 154 13.08 6.37 -17.12
N LEU A 155 11.91 5.74 -17.29
CA LEU A 155 10.77 5.94 -16.39
C LEU A 155 11.13 5.52 -14.96
N LEU A 156 11.73 4.35 -14.73
CA LEU A 156 12.10 3.90 -13.38
C LEU A 156 13.08 4.87 -12.70
N ASP A 157 14.02 5.43 -13.45
CA ASP A 157 14.95 6.44 -12.94
C ASP A 157 14.22 7.73 -12.54
N GLU A 158 13.29 8.20 -13.37
CA GLU A 158 12.45 9.38 -13.10
C GLU A 158 11.59 9.18 -11.84
N LEU A 159 10.95 8.01 -11.71
CA LEU A 159 10.14 7.65 -10.54
C LEU A 159 10.98 7.68 -9.26
N GLY A 160 12.23 7.24 -9.33
CA GLY A 160 13.14 7.28 -8.19
C GLY A 160 13.55 8.69 -7.76
N HIS A 161 13.34 9.74 -8.58
CA HIS A 161 13.54 11.14 -8.17
C HIS A 161 12.34 11.72 -7.41
N CYS A 162 11.19 11.03 -7.43
CA CYS A 162 9.99 11.45 -6.71
C CYS A 162 10.04 11.15 -5.19
N GLU A 163 11.24 11.06 -4.60
CA GLU A 163 11.38 10.77 -3.17
C GLU A 163 10.79 11.91 -2.33
N LEU A 164 9.90 11.55 -1.41
CA LEU A 164 9.36 12.48 -0.44
C LEU A 164 10.47 12.85 0.54
N SER A 165 10.78 14.13 0.65
CA SER A 165 11.71 14.64 1.65
C SER A 165 11.34 14.06 3.02
N ASN A 166 12.26 13.30 3.60
CA ASN A 166 12.08 12.55 4.83
C ASN A 166 11.99 13.55 6.01
N LYS A 167 10.86 14.25 6.13
CA LYS A 167 10.50 14.91 7.38
C LYS A 167 10.20 13.79 8.37
N LYS A 168 11.26 13.35 9.07
CA LYS A 168 11.24 12.50 10.26
C LYS A 168 9.94 12.73 11.02
N LYS A 169 9.12 11.69 11.18
CA LYS A 169 7.90 11.73 11.96
C LYS A 169 7.71 10.48 12.78
#